data_AF-A0A7X8SLI0-F1
#
_entry.id   AF-A0A7X8SLI0-F1
#
_cell.length_a   1.000
_cell.length_b   1.000
_cell.length_c   1.000
_cell.angle_alpha   90.00
_cell.angle_beta   90.00
_cell.angle_gamma   90.00
#
_symmetry.space_group_name_H-M   'P 1'
#
loop_
_entity.id
_entity.type
_entity.pdbx_description
1 polymer ?
#
loop_
_entity_poly.entity_id
_entity_poly.type
_entity_poly.pdbx_seq_one_letter_code
_entity_poly.pdbx_strand_id
1 'polypeptide(L)'
;MNKVRLEILGLSASHTSHGSFALVLGEKHGNRRLPIIIGMFEAQAIALEIEKISSNRPMTHDLFKSFALKLGASINHIQISNLKEGVFYADIHIITAEGEEVILDARPSDAVAIGIRFNAPIYAYENIMGEAGIQVEELEQDEVEHADDLEEDDELEIEDFEGLDEDEEEEVVAQDQEDETEYQNLSIDQLNALLQKAIDNEDYMKAASIRDEITKRG
;
A
#
# COMPACT_ATOMS: atom_id res chain seq x y z
N MET A 1 4.79 -0.34 28.43
CA MET A 1 5.14 -1.35 27.41
C MET A 1 6.13 -0.72 26.46
N ASN A 2 7.17 -1.45 26.05
CA ASN A 2 8.17 -0.91 25.12
C ASN A 2 7.53 -0.72 23.74
N LYS A 3 7.78 0.46 23.16
CA LYS A 3 7.30 0.83 21.82
C LYS A 3 8.45 0.75 20.83
N VAL A 4 8.19 0.12 19.70
CA VAL A 4 9.10 0.01 18.56
C VAL A 4 8.70 1.04 17.52
N ARG A 5 9.64 1.84 17.03
CA ARG A 5 9.37 2.83 15.98
C ARG A 5 9.38 2.15 14.62
N LEU A 6 8.34 2.41 13.84
CA LEU A 6 8.16 1.84 12.51
C LEU A 6 8.32 2.89 11.41
N GLU A 7 8.63 2.41 10.23
CA GLU A 7 8.61 3.16 8.97
C GLU A 7 7.90 2.34 7.89
N ILE A 8 7.29 3.02 6.92
CA ILE A 8 6.64 2.35 5.81
C ILE A 8 7.70 2.00 4.79
N LEU A 9 7.87 0.71 4.52
CA LEU A 9 8.81 0.23 3.50
C LEU A 9 8.15 0.20 2.11
N GLY A 10 6.85 -0.08 2.05
CA GLY A 10 6.10 -0.10 0.80
C GLY A 10 4.76 -0.83 0.92
N LEU A 11 4.12 -0.96 -0.24
CA LEU A 11 2.93 -1.76 -0.48
C LEU A 11 3.29 -2.85 -1.50
N SER A 12 2.89 -4.10 -1.25
CA SER A 12 3.03 -5.20 -2.21
C SER A 12 1.67 -5.81 -2.51
N ALA A 13 1.45 -6.23 -3.76
CA ALA A 13 0.25 -6.97 -4.11
C ALA A 13 0.23 -8.33 -3.39
N SER A 14 -0.93 -8.70 -2.83
CA SER A 14 -1.08 -10.00 -2.17
C SER A 14 -1.42 -11.07 -3.20
N HIS A 15 -0.51 -12.02 -3.44
CA HIS A 15 -0.74 -13.14 -4.38
C HIS A 15 -1.89 -14.07 -3.97
N THR A 16 -2.27 -14.08 -2.68
CA THR A 16 -3.27 -14.99 -2.12
C THR A 16 -4.72 -14.52 -2.24
N SER A 17 -4.95 -13.23 -2.52
CA SER A 17 -6.29 -12.62 -2.50
C SER A 17 -6.38 -11.46 -3.48
N HIS A 18 -7.15 -11.63 -4.56
CA HIS A 18 -7.38 -10.56 -5.54
C HIS A 18 -7.91 -9.29 -4.85
N GLY A 19 -7.31 -8.14 -5.16
CA GLY A 19 -7.70 -6.84 -4.58
C GLY A 19 -7.22 -6.56 -3.15
N SER A 20 -6.32 -7.38 -2.60
CA SER A 20 -5.68 -7.15 -1.30
C SER A 20 -4.20 -6.78 -1.46
N PHE A 21 -3.70 -5.93 -0.57
CA PHE A 21 -2.32 -5.46 -0.54
C PHE A 21 -1.70 -5.69 0.84
N ALA A 22 -0.41 -5.99 0.87
CA ALA A 22 0.37 -6.02 2.09
C ALA A 22 1.03 -4.66 2.32
N LEU A 23 0.64 -3.96 3.38
CA LEU A 23 1.37 -2.81 3.92
C LEU A 23 2.53 -3.32 4.77
N VAL A 24 3.76 -3.01 4.36
CA VAL A 24 4.96 -3.47 5.05
C VAL A 24 5.53 -2.36 5.93
N LEU A 25 5.47 -2.57 7.24
CA LEU A 25 6.04 -1.66 8.24
C LEU A 25 7.37 -2.21 8.77
N GLY A 26 8.47 -1.53 8.51
CA GLY A 26 9.81 -1.91 8.98
C GLY A 26 10.15 -1.32 10.35
N GLU A 27 10.84 -2.07 11.18
CA GLU A 27 11.45 -1.54 12.39
C GLU A 27 12.61 -0.61 12.04
N LYS A 28 12.51 0.67 12.42
CA LYS A 28 13.45 1.73 12.00
C LYS A 28 14.93 1.44 12.30
N HIS A 29 15.20 0.68 13.36
CA HIS A 29 16.55 0.34 13.80
C HIS A 29 16.72 -1.18 14.00
N GLY A 30 16.05 -1.97 13.18
CA GLY A 30 16.06 -3.43 13.25
C GLY A 30 15.87 -4.07 11.87
N ASN A 31 15.77 -5.40 11.87
CA ASN A 31 15.58 -6.23 10.68
C ASN A 31 14.21 -6.92 10.67
N ARG A 32 13.25 -6.44 11.48
CA ARG A 32 11.88 -6.98 11.53
C ARG A 32 10.95 -6.16 10.63
N ARG A 33 10.04 -6.85 9.97
CA ARG A 33 8.97 -6.29 9.14
C ARG A 33 7.63 -6.79 9.65
N LEU A 34 6.66 -5.89 9.80
CA LEU A 34 5.30 -6.20 10.19
C LEU A 34 4.38 -6.03 8.98
N PRO A 35 3.98 -7.12 8.32
CA PRO A 35 3.02 -7.07 7.23
C PRO A 35 1.59 -6.90 7.77
N ILE A 36 0.82 -6.00 7.19
CA ILE A 36 -0.61 -5.82 7.49
C ILE A 36 -1.39 -5.86 6.17
N ILE A 37 -2.29 -6.83 6.05
CA ILE A 37 -3.16 -6.95 4.87
C ILE A 37 -4.25 -5.89 4.91
N ILE A 38 -4.40 -5.15 3.82
CA ILE A 38 -5.36 -4.07 3.63
C ILE A 38 -6.05 -4.18 2.28
N GLY A 39 -7.22 -3.56 2.13
CA GLY A 39 -7.93 -3.53 0.86
C GLY A 39 -7.31 -2.54 -0.14
N MET A 40 -7.72 -2.68 -1.40
CA MET A 40 -7.28 -1.82 -2.51
C MET A 40 -7.48 -0.33 -2.24
N PHE A 41 -8.66 0.08 -1.74
CA PHE A 41 -8.93 1.51 -1.49
C PHE A 41 -8.08 2.09 -0.37
N GLU A 42 -7.82 1.30 0.69
CA GLU A 42 -6.91 1.69 1.74
C GLU A 42 -5.46 1.81 1.24
N ALA A 43 -5.01 0.82 0.44
CA ALA A 43 -3.68 0.82 -0.16
C ALA A 43 -3.48 2.04 -1.07
N GLN A 44 -4.46 2.33 -1.94
CA GLN A 44 -4.45 3.50 -2.82
C GLN A 44 -4.32 4.80 -2.01
N ALA A 45 -5.09 4.96 -0.93
CA ALA A 45 -5.05 6.17 -0.11
C ALA A 45 -3.71 6.41 0.59
N ILE A 46 -2.98 5.33 0.90
CA ILE A 46 -1.63 5.35 1.46
C ILE A 46 -0.59 5.62 0.36
N ALA A 47 -0.66 4.89 -0.75
CA ALA A 47 0.25 5.01 -1.88
C ALA A 47 0.34 6.44 -2.40
N LEU A 48 -0.81 7.09 -2.64
CA LEU A 48 -0.85 8.47 -3.15
C LEU A 48 -0.06 9.45 -2.26
N GLU A 49 -0.12 9.29 -0.94
CA GLU A 49 0.59 10.18 -0.01
C GLU A 49 2.06 9.79 0.18
N ILE A 50 2.43 8.51 0.04
CA ILE A 50 3.84 8.08 -0.03
C ILE A 50 4.49 8.71 -1.26
N GLU A 51 3.82 8.61 -2.41
CA GLU A 51 4.25 9.13 -3.70
C GLU A 51 4.13 10.65 -3.84
N LYS A 52 3.57 11.32 -2.83
CA LYS A 52 3.33 12.78 -2.82
C LYS A 52 2.53 13.28 -4.02
N ILE A 53 1.62 12.44 -4.52
CA ILE A 53 0.70 12.79 -5.61
C ILE A 53 -0.44 13.63 -5.03
N SER A 54 -0.52 14.89 -5.45
CA SER A 54 -1.58 15.80 -5.03
C SER A 54 -2.74 15.83 -6.04
N SER A 55 -3.96 15.62 -5.56
CA SER A 55 -5.19 15.79 -6.35
C SER A 55 -5.71 17.24 -6.32
N ASN A 56 -6.51 17.62 -7.31
CA ASN A 56 -7.17 18.93 -7.38
C ASN A 56 -8.24 19.14 -6.28
N ARG A 57 -8.74 18.04 -5.70
CA ARG A 57 -9.76 18.03 -4.65
C ARG A 57 -9.28 17.15 -3.49
N PRO A 58 -9.48 17.57 -2.23
CA PRO A 58 -9.03 16.79 -1.09
C PRO A 58 -9.74 15.43 -1.02
N MET A 59 -8.98 14.36 -0.82
CA MET A 59 -9.53 13.04 -0.53
C MET A 59 -9.99 12.95 0.93
N THR A 60 -10.60 11.83 1.31
CA THR A 60 -11.16 11.61 2.66
C THR A 60 -10.15 11.91 3.78
N HIS A 61 -8.92 11.43 3.65
CA HIS A 61 -7.88 11.64 4.66
C HIS A 61 -7.31 13.07 4.66
N ASP A 62 -7.31 13.76 3.52
CA ASP A 62 -6.91 15.17 3.43
C ASP A 62 -7.98 16.08 4.03
N LEU A 63 -9.25 15.74 3.80
CA LEU A 63 -10.39 16.38 4.44
C LEU A 63 -10.32 16.19 5.96
N PHE A 64 -10.03 14.97 6.43
CA PHE A 64 -9.83 14.69 7.86
C PHE A 64 -8.70 15.55 8.45
N LYS A 65 -7.55 15.61 7.78
CA LYS A 65 -6.43 16.49 8.20
C LYS A 65 -6.86 17.95 8.30
N SER A 66 -7.52 18.44 7.26
CA SER A 66 -8.01 19.83 7.22
C SER A 66 -9.04 20.13 8.31
N PHE A 67 -9.92 19.17 8.60
CA PHE A 67 -10.92 19.26 9.65
C PHE A 67 -10.27 19.33 11.04
N ALA A 68 -9.37 18.39 11.35
CA ALA A 68 -8.68 18.35 12.63
C ALA A 68 -7.82 19.60 12.88
N LEU A 69 -7.08 20.07 11.88
CA LEU A 69 -6.29 21.30 11.98
C LEU A 69 -7.17 22.54 12.24
N LYS A 70 -8.35 22.62 11.61
CA LYS A 70 -9.32 23.71 11.86
C LYS A 70 -9.90 23.69 13.27
N LEU A 71 -9.98 22.51 13.90
CA LEU A 71 -10.36 22.35 15.29
C LEU A 71 -9.19 22.53 16.27
N GLY A 72 -7.98 22.84 15.78
CA GLY A 72 -6.79 23.00 16.60
C GLY A 72 -6.20 21.68 17.11
N ALA A 73 -6.62 20.54 16.55
CA ALA A 73 -6.09 19.24 16.91
C ALA A 73 -4.84 18.88 16.09
N SER A 74 -3.92 18.15 16.71
CA SER A 74 -2.72 17.59 16.06
C SER A 74 -2.57 16.12 16.40
N ILE A 75 -1.84 15.37 15.57
CA ILE A 75 -1.57 13.95 15.82
C ILE A 75 -0.18 13.82 16.40
N ASN A 76 -0.11 13.26 17.60
CA ASN A 76 1.15 12.99 18.30
C ASN A 76 1.87 11.78 17.68
N HIS A 77 1.16 10.66 17.57
CA HIS A 77 1.68 9.44 16.95
C HIS A 77 0.55 8.46 16.61
N ILE A 78 0.89 7.48 15.78
CA ILE A 78 0.07 6.29 15.52
C ILE A 78 0.65 5.13 16.33
N GLN A 79 -0.22 4.31 16.91
CA GLN A 79 0.15 3.14 17.70
C GLN A 79 -0.59 1.91 17.18
N ILE A 80 0.11 0.95 16.58
CA ILE A 80 -0.42 -0.41 16.42
C ILE A 80 -0.50 -1.00 17.83
N SER A 81 -1.73 -1.13 18.34
CA SER A 81 -2.01 -1.25 19.76
C SER A 81 -2.37 -2.67 20.17
N ASN A 82 -2.86 -3.49 19.25
CA ASN A 82 -3.24 -4.86 19.54
C ASN A 82 -3.17 -5.78 18.33
N LEU A 83 -3.09 -7.09 18.60
CA LEU A 83 -3.29 -8.17 17.65
C LEU A 83 -4.18 -9.21 18.35
N LYS A 84 -5.34 -9.50 17.77
CA LYS A 84 -6.27 -10.52 18.29
C LYS A 84 -6.82 -11.33 17.14
N GLU A 85 -6.64 -12.65 17.20
CA GLU A 85 -7.19 -13.57 16.19
C GLU A 85 -6.76 -13.18 14.76
N GLY A 86 -5.51 -12.73 14.60
CA GLY A 86 -4.97 -12.27 13.31
C GLY A 86 -5.40 -10.87 12.89
N VAL A 87 -6.22 -10.17 13.69
CA VAL A 87 -6.70 -8.82 13.40
C VAL A 87 -5.91 -7.78 14.19
N PHE A 88 -5.28 -6.86 13.47
CA PHE A 88 -4.55 -5.73 14.05
C PHE A 88 -5.50 -4.59 14.41
N TYR A 89 -5.19 -3.93 15.53
CA TYR A 89 -5.86 -2.71 16.00
C TYR A 89 -4.85 -1.57 16.08
N ALA A 90 -5.31 -0.35 15.85
CA ALA A 90 -4.48 0.83 15.95
C ALA A 90 -5.18 1.96 16.70
N ASP A 91 -4.38 2.78 17.35
CA ASP A 91 -4.81 3.99 18.04
C ASP A 91 -4.16 5.21 17.38
N ILE A 92 -4.96 6.25 17.17
CA ILE A 92 -4.48 7.59 16.81
C ILE A 92 -4.42 8.41 18.10
N HIS A 93 -3.20 8.76 18.52
CA HIS A 93 -2.99 9.63 19.67
C HIS A 93 -3.04 11.09 19.22
N ILE A 94 -4.06 11.81 19.69
CA ILE A 94 -4.41 13.16 19.27
C ILE A 94 -4.16 14.12 20.43
N ILE A 95 -3.53 15.27 20.16
CA ILE A 95 -3.48 16.40 21.08
C ILE A 95 -4.56 17.41 20.67
N THR A 96 -5.51 17.68 21.54
CA THR A 96 -6.60 18.64 21.29
C THR A 96 -6.10 20.09 21.33
N ALA A 97 -6.97 21.04 20.97
CA ALA A 97 -6.65 22.47 21.05
C ALA A 97 -6.33 22.92 22.49
N GLU A 98 -6.90 22.25 23.48
CA GLU A 98 -6.69 22.48 24.91
C GLU A 98 -5.39 21.82 25.43
N GLY A 99 -4.70 21.04 24.60
CA GLY A 99 -3.48 20.31 24.95
C GLY A 99 -3.73 18.96 25.64
N GLU A 100 -4.97 18.48 25.67
CA GLU A 100 -5.31 17.17 26.21
C GLU A 100 -4.98 16.05 25.21
N GLU A 101 -4.48 14.92 25.71
CA GLU A 101 -4.28 13.73 24.87
C GLU A 101 -5.56 12.88 24.84
N VAL A 102 -6.07 12.65 23.63
CA VAL A 102 -7.23 11.79 23.36
C VAL A 102 -6.78 10.64 22.46
N ILE A 103 -7.29 9.45 22.74
CA ILE A 103 -7.00 8.24 21.98
C ILE A 103 -8.23 7.88 21.15
N LEU A 104 -8.04 7.74 19.84
CA LEU A 104 -9.08 7.32 18.91
C LEU A 104 -8.74 5.95 18.34
N ASP A 105 -9.62 4.97 18.57
CA ASP A 105 -9.54 3.64 17.96
C ASP A 105 -9.74 3.72 16.44
N ALA A 106 -8.91 2.99 15.70
CA ALA A 106 -8.90 2.99 14.25
C ALA A 106 -8.38 1.66 13.68
N ARG A 107 -8.77 1.37 12.43
CA ARG A 107 -8.08 0.33 11.65
C ARG A 107 -6.64 0.77 11.38
N PRO A 108 -5.66 -0.14 11.32
CA PRO A 108 -4.29 0.19 10.99
C PRO A 108 -4.13 0.97 9.68
N SER A 109 -4.89 0.60 8.64
CA SER A 109 -4.90 1.31 7.34
C SER A 109 -5.25 2.78 7.47
N ASP A 110 -6.38 3.09 8.13
CA ASP A 110 -6.85 4.47 8.33
C ASP A 110 -5.86 5.26 9.21
N ALA A 111 -5.39 4.64 10.30
CA ALA A 111 -4.45 5.26 11.22
C ALA A 111 -3.12 5.61 10.52
N VAL A 112 -2.59 4.69 9.71
CA VAL A 112 -1.38 4.93 8.91
C VAL A 112 -1.62 6.01 7.86
N ALA A 113 -2.71 5.93 7.09
CA ALA A 113 -3.06 6.90 6.04
C ALA A 113 -3.22 8.34 6.57
N ILE A 114 -3.75 8.48 7.79
CA ILE A 114 -3.83 9.75 8.51
C ILE A 114 -2.43 10.14 9.02
N GLY A 115 -1.72 9.22 9.67
CA GLY A 115 -0.42 9.45 10.27
C GLY A 115 0.60 10.03 9.29
N ILE A 116 0.70 9.44 8.09
CA ILE A 116 1.60 9.94 7.03
C ILE A 116 1.27 11.38 6.61
N ARG A 117 -0.01 11.73 6.50
CA ARG A 117 -0.44 13.10 6.13
C ARG A 117 -0.11 14.11 7.22
N PHE A 118 -0.12 13.70 8.49
CA PHE A 118 0.29 14.54 9.61
C PHE A 118 1.80 14.52 9.87
N ASN A 119 2.57 13.71 9.13
CA ASN A 119 3.97 13.39 9.44
C ASN A 119 4.15 12.87 10.87
N ALA A 120 3.14 12.14 11.38
CA ALA A 120 3.17 11.56 12.71
C ALA A 120 4.00 10.26 12.71
N PRO A 121 4.84 10.04 13.73
CA PRO A 121 5.57 8.78 13.87
C PRO A 121 4.61 7.60 14.12
N ILE A 122 4.97 6.44 13.59
CA ILE A 122 4.23 5.19 13.76
C ILE A 122 5.00 4.29 14.72
N TYR A 123 4.29 3.66 15.64
CA TYR A 123 4.84 2.71 16.61
C TYR A 123 4.02 1.43 16.65
N ALA A 124 4.66 0.34 17.08
CA ALA A 124 3.99 -0.88 17.53
C ALA A 124 4.49 -1.27 18.92
N TYR A 125 3.73 -2.05 19.67
CA TYR A 125 4.25 -2.63 20.91
C TYR A 125 5.19 -3.80 20.60
N GLU A 126 6.20 -3.97 21.45
CA GLU A 126 7.20 -5.03 21.30
C GLU A 126 6.58 -6.43 21.20
N ASN A 127 5.52 -6.71 21.96
CA ASN A 127 4.84 -8.01 21.90
C ASN A 127 4.20 -8.27 20.53
N ILE A 128 3.68 -7.23 19.86
CA ILE A 128 3.10 -7.35 18.52
C ILE A 128 4.22 -7.63 17.50
N MET A 129 5.34 -6.92 17.61
CA MET A 129 6.52 -7.17 16.76
C MET A 129 7.14 -8.55 17.00
N GLY A 130 7.06 -9.07 18.23
CA GLY A 130 7.52 -10.43 18.54
C GLY A 130 6.57 -11.53 18.08
N GLU A 131 5.27 -11.24 17.97
CA GLU A 131 4.25 -12.22 17.57
C GLU A 131 4.05 -12.28 16.05
N ALA A 132 4.08 -11.15 15.36
CA ALA A 132 3.77 -11.05 13.93
C ALA A 132 4.85 -10.37 13.07
N GLY A 133 5.97 -9.95 13.68
CA GLY A 133 7.10 -9.41 12.94
C GLY A 133 7.94 -10.53 12.31
N ILE A 134 8.22 -10.43 11.03
CA ILE A 134 9.04 -11.36 10.24
C ILE A 134 10.47 -10.82 10.15
N GLN A 135 11.48 -11.68 10.32
CA GLN A 135 12.89 -11.30 10.10
C GLN A 135 13.25 -11.39 8.63
N VAL A 136 13.98 -10.41 8.11
CA VAL A 136 14.32 -10.33 6.67
C VAL A 136 15.10 -11.56 6.16
N GLU A 137 15.87 -12.23 7.00
CA GLU A 137 16.65 -13.43 6.64
C GLU A 137 15.75 -14.64 6.27
N GLU A 138 14.49 -14.67 6.71
CA GLU A 138 13.53 -15.74 6.37
C GLU A 138 12.91 -15.52 4.98
N LEU A 139 12.79 -14.27 4.51
CA LEU A 139 12.17 -13.94 3.21
C LEU A 139 13.06 -14.34 2.02
N GLU A 140 14.38 -14.34 2.18
CA GLU A 140 15.32 -14.75 1.11
C GLU A 140 15.43 -16.27 0.96
N GLN A 141 14.97 -17.06 1.93
CA GLN A 141 15.00 -18.53 1.86
C GLN A 141 13.77 -19.09 1.12
N ASP A 142 12.59 -18.48 1.30
CA ASP A 142 11.36 -18.89 0.62
C ASP A 142 11.40 -18.59 -0.90
N GLU A 143 12.09 -17.51 -1.33
CA GLU A 143 12.24 -17.21 -2.77
C GLU A 143 13.18 -18.19 -3.51
N VAL A 144 14.09 -18.86 -2.80
CA VAL A 144 15.03 -19.82 -3.38
C VAL A 144 14.44 -21.23 -3.42
N GLU A 145 13.60 -21.62 -2.45
CA GLU A 145 12.94 -22.93 -2.44
C GLU A 145 11.84 -23.09 -3.51
N HIS A 146 11.31 -22.00 -4.07
CA HIS A 146 10.28 -22.05 -5.11
C HIS A 146 10.79 -21.82 -6.54
N ALA A 147 12.08 -21.53 -6.72
CA ALA A 147 12.69 -21.37 -8.05
C ALA A 147 13.18 -22.69 -8.67
N ASP A 148 13.42 -23.73 -7.85
CA ASP A 148 14.01 -25.00 -8.30
C ASP A 148 12.97 -26.06 -8.77
N ASP A 149 11.67 -25.79 -8.67
CA ASP A 149 10.58 -26.76 -8.97
C ASP A 149 9.83 -26.51 -10.30
N LEU A 150 10.31 -25.61 -11.18
CA LEU A 150 9.66 -25.28 -12.46
C LEU A 150 10.47 -25.66 -13.72
N GLU A 151 11.31 -26.69 -13.63
CA GLU A 151 11.86 -27.34 -14.82
C GLU A 151 11.58 -28.86 -14.77
N GLU A 152 10.43 -29.29 -15.28
CA GLU A 152 10.25 -30.48 -16.14
C GLU A 152 8.75 -30.83 -16.30
N ASP A 153 8.30 -30.81 -17.55
CA ASP A 153 7.23 -31.62 -18.19
C ASP A 153 5.94 -31.93 -17.39
N ASP A 154 4.79 -31.45 -17.88
CA ASP A 154 3.77 -32.38 -18.37
C ASP A 154 2.74 -31.67 -19.26
N GLU A 155 2.68 -32.15 -20.50
CA GLU A 155 1.66 -31.95 -21.51
C GLU A 155 0.32 -32.49 -20.95
N LEU A 156 -0.64 -31.62 -20.62
CA LEU A 156 -1.98 -32.04 -20.18
C LEU A 156 -3.05 -31.65 -21.20
N GLU A 157 -3.66 -32.69 -21.78
CA GLU A 157 -4.85 -32.66 -22.62
C GLU A 157 -6.01 -31.94 -21.91
N ILE A 158 -6.60 -30.96 -22.59
CA ILE A 158 -7.81 -30.26 -22.14
C ILE A 158 -9.02 -31.18 -22.41
N GLU A 159 -9.59 -31.78 -21.35
CA GLU A 159 -10.95 -32.32 -21.40
C GLU A 159 -11.94 -31.22 -20.98
N ASP A 160 -12.90 -30.95 -21.87
CA ASP A 160 -13.99 -29.98 -21.78
C ASP A 160 -14.58 -29.82 -20.37
N PHE A 161 -14.47 -28.62 -19.79
CA PHE A 161 -15.31 -28.18 -18.68
C PHE A 161 -16.13 -26.95 -19.12
N GLU A 162 -17.34 -27.23 -19.60
CA GLU A 162 -18.33 -26.22 -19.98
C GLU A 162 -18.73 -25.37 -18.76
N GLY A 163 -18.49 -24.06 -18.86
CA GLY A 163 -19.37 -23.05 -18.25
C GLY A 163 -18.73 -22.02 -17.33
N LEU A 164 -17.87 -21.15 -17.88
CA LEU A 164 -17.73 -19.74 -17.48
C LEU A 164 -17.35 -18.95 -18.75
N ASP A 165 -17.99 -17.80 -18.99
CA ASP A 165 -17.91 -17.03 -20.23
C ASP A 165 -16.49 -16.45 -20.47
N GLU A 166 -15.92 -16.70 -21.66
CA GLU A 166 -14.53 -16.42 -22.07
C GLU A 166 -14.21 -14.94 -22.38
N ASP A 167 -15.17 -14.04 -22.28
CA ASP A 167 -15.00 -12.65 -22.74
C ASP A 167 -14.23 -11.74 -21.73
N GLU A 168 -14.10 -12.12 -20.45
CA GLU A 168 -13.50 -11.26 -19.41
C GLU A 168 -12.01 -11.52 -19.16
N GLU A 169 -11.45 -12.69 -19.48
CA GLU A 169 -10.02 -13.00 -19.24
C GLU A 169 -9.08 -12.45 -20.34
N GLU A 170 -9.55 -12.34 -21.59
CA GLU A 170 -8.76 -11.75 -22.68
C GLU A 170 -8.60 -10.22 -22.54
N GLU A 171 -9.55 -9.50 -21.92
CA GLU A 171 -9.46 -8.03 -21.78
C GLU A 171 -8.43 -7.56 -20.75
N VAL A 172 -8.23 -8.28 -19.64
CA VAL A 172 -7.31 -7.85 -18.56
C VAL A 172 -5.84 -8.17 -18.84
N VAL A 173 -5.53 -9.34 -19.43
CA VAL A 173 -4.14 -9.74 -19.73
C VAL A 173 -3.61 -9.01 -20.98
N ALA A 174 -4.48 -8.67 -21.93
CA ALA A 174 -4.12 -7.84 -23.07
C ALA A 174 -3.82 -6.38 -22.66
N GLN A 175 -4.56 -5.82 -21.70
CA GLN A 175 -4.36 -4.43 -21.26
C GLN A 175 -3.00 -4.19 -20.59
N ASP A 176 -2.55 -5.06 -19.68
CA ASP A 176 -1.28 -4.88 -18.98
C ASP A 176 -0.05 -4.99 -19.91
N GLN A 177 -0.09 -5.88 -20.91
CA GLN A 177 0.99 -6.00 -21.91
C GLN A 177 0.92 -4.93 -23.01
N GLU A 178 -0.27 -4.43 -23.36
CA GLU A 178 -0.43 -3.29 -24.27
C GLU A 178 0.02 -1.98 -23.61
N ASP A 179 -0.32 -1.70 -22.35
CA ASP A 179 0.04 -0.45 -21.66
C ASP A 179 1.58 -0.32 -21.48
N GLU A 180 2.30 -1.38 -21.09
CA GLU A 180 3.79 -1.32 -20.99
C GLU A 180 4.47 -1.07 -22.34
N THR A 181 3.91 -1.58 -23.44
CA THR A 181 4.47 -1.41 -24.79
C THR A 181 4.00 -0.10 -25.45
N GLU A 182 2.87 0.46 -25.02
CA GLU A 182 2.31 1.74 -25.48
C GLU A 182 3.19 2.92 -25.04
N TYR A 183 3.63 2.96 -23.77
CA TYR A 183 4.44 4.08 -23.25
C TYR A 183 5.89 4.05 -23.72
N GLN A 184 6.44 2.85 -23.99
CA GLN A 184 7.82 2.66 -24.43
C GLN A 184 8.16 3.42 -25.72
N ASN A 185 7.16 3.71 -26.58
CA ASN A 185 7.37 4.36 -27.87
C ASN A 185 7.05 5.87 -27.89
N LEU A 186 6.65 6.47 -26.77
CA LEU A 186 6.23 7.88 -26.71
C LEU A 186 7.37 8.83 -26.32
N SER A 187 7.32 10.09 -26.74
CA SER A 187 8.27 11.11 -26.29
C SER A 187 7.95 11.59 -24.87
N ILE A 188 8.93 12.18 -24.18
CA ILE A 188 8.76 12.74 -22.82
C ILE A 188 7.61 13.77 -22.79
N ASP A 189 7.47 14.60 -23.83
CA ASP A 189 6.38 15.58 -23.92
C ASP A 189 5.00 14.91 -24.05
N GLN A 190 4.92 13.78 -24.77
CA GLN A 190 3.69 13.01 -24.90
C GLN A 190 3.33 12.27 -23.61
N LEU A 191 4.32 11.69 -22.91
CA LEU A 191 4.13 11.06 -21.62
C LEU A 191 3.64 12.06 -20.57
N ASN A 192 4.18 13.29 -20.54
CA ASN A 192 3.68 14.35 -19.66
C ASN A 192 2.22 14.75 -19.97
N ALA A 193 1.83 14.78 -21.24
CA ALA A 193 0.44 15.07 -21.63
C ALA A 193 -0.51 13.92 -21.24
N LEU A 194 -0.09 12.67 -21.37
CA LEU A 194 -0.86 11.50 -20.93
C LEU A 194 -0.97 11.43 -19.40
N LEU A 195 0.11 11.75 -18.68
CA LEU A 195 0.11 11.84 -17.23
C LEU A 195 -0.94 12.85 -16.74
N GLN A 196 -0.96 14.05 -17.34
CA GLN A 196 -1.96 15.06 -16.98
C GLN A 196 -3.38 14.58 -17.27
N LYS A 197 -3.61 13.92 -18.42
CA LYS A 197 -4.91 13.37 -18.79
C LYS A 197 -5.37 12.24 -17.86
N ALA A 198 -4.45 11.39 -17.41
CA ALA A 198 -4.73 10.32 -16.46
C ALA A 198 -5.12 10.89 -15.09
N ILE A 199 -4.40 11.91 -14.61
CA ILE A 199 -4.74 12.63 -13.37
C ILE A 199 -6.12 13.31 -13.48
N ASP A 200 -6.42 13.95 -14.61
CA ASP A 200 -7.69 14.64 -14.84
C ASP A 200 -8.89 13.68 -14.89
N ASN A 201 -8.68 12.45 -15.35
CA ASN A 201 -9.70 11.39 -15.36
C ASN A 201 -9.72 10.54 -14.09
N GLU A 202 -8.93 10.91 -13.08
CA GLU A 202 -8.81 10.16 -11.80
C GLU A 202 -8.28 8.73 -11.98
N ASP A 203 -7.60 8.45 -13.10
CA ASP A 203 -6.95 7.17 -13.39
C ASP A 203 -5.51 7.18 -12.85
N TYR A 204 -5.41 7.03 -11.54
CA TYR A 204 -4.15 7.17 -10.82
C TYR A 204 -3.20 5.99 -10.99
N MET A 205 -3.71 4.80 -11.35
CA MET A 205 -2.86 3.65 -11.66
C MET A 205 -2.10 3.91 -12.96
N LYS A 206 -2.81 4.32 -14.02
CA LYS A 206 -2.19 4.73 -15.29
C LYS A 206 -1.22 5.90 -15.10
N ALA A 207 -1.56 6.86 -14.24
CA ALA A 207 -0.67 7.97 -13.89
C ALA A 207 0.64 7.51 -13.21
N ALA A 208 0.58 6.52 -12.31
CA ALA A 208 1.77 5.96 -11.65
C ALA A 208 2.69 5.28 -12.67
N SER A 209 2.15 4.40 -13.53
CA SER A 209 2.91 3.70 -14.57
C SER A 209 3.58 4.67 -15.55
N ILE A 210 2.87 5.71 -16.01
CA ILE A 210 3.42 6.73 -16.91
C ILE A 210 4.56 7.51 -16.23
N ARG A 211 4.41 7.85 -14.94
CA ARG A 211 5.44 8.57 -14.18
C ARG A 211 6.69 7.72 -13.97
N ASP A 212 6.52 6.44 -13.71
CA ASP A 212 7.65 5.52 -13.54
C ASP A 212 8.43 5.38 -14.86
N GLU A 213 7.74 5.34 -16.00
CA GLU A 213 8.37 5.37 -17.33
C GLU A 213 9.05 6.72 -17.65
N ILE A 214 8.47 7.86 -17.24
CA ILE A 214 9.15 9.18 -17.36
C ILE A 214 10.43 9.19 -16.51
N THR A 215 10.37 8.64 -15.30
CA THR A 215 11.50 8.60 -14.35
C THR A 215 12.61 7.68 -14.87
N LYS A 216 12.27 6.58 -15.53
CA LYS A 216 13.23 5.66 -16.18
C LYS A 216 14.03 6.33 -17.31
N ARG A 217 13.53 7.43 -17.88
CA ARG A 217 14.13 8.14 -19.03
C ARG A 217 14.86 9.43 -18.68
N GLY A 218 14.68 9.94 -17.47
CA GLY A 218 15.31 11.18 -16.97
C GLY A 218 16.55 10.90 -16.13
#